data_AF-A0A2W1ZP82-F1
#
_entry.id   AF-A0A2W1ZP82-F1
#
_cell.length_a   1.000
_cell.length_b   1.000
_cell.length_c   1.000
_cell.angle_alpha   90.00
_cell.angle_beta   90.00
_cell.angle_gamma   90.00
#
_symmetry.space_group_name_H-M   'P 1'
#
loop_
_entity.id
_entity.type
_entity.pdbx_description
1 polymer ?
#
loop_
_entity_poly.entity_id
_entity_poly.type
_entity_poly.pdbx_seq_one_letter_code
_entity_poly.pdbx_strand_id
1 'polypeptide(L)'
;MTDTRDRKSRSLFGLVGDVPKLVKGLVKGEIDLLKAEMIAKAKVFGLAAGLLVGALVIVLYAIGVLLTAAVMGLATVMPAWLAALLLAVVMLIVAAVLGFVGWKRFKKGLPLTPKRTIDSVKDDINAVKGLGNKPGQHDRVGRP
;
A
#
# COMPACT_ATOMS: atom_id res chain seq x y z
N MET A 1 34.24 12.84 -64.82
CA MET A 1 32.88 12.73 -64.27
C MET A 1 32.67 11.32 -63.72
N THR A 2 32.75 11.08 -62.42
CA THR A 2 32.21 9.84 -61.81
C THR A 2 31.77 10.09 -60.37
N ASP A 3 30.45 10.03 -60.24
CA ASP A 3 29.64 9.47 -59.16
C ASP A 3 29.88 9.87 -57.69
N THR A 4 29.09 10.86 -57.26
CA THR A 4 28.87 11.23 -55.85
C THR A 4 27.48 10.83 -55.35
N ARG A 5 26.69 10.05 -56.10
CA ARG A 5 25.26 9.86 -55.82
C ARG A 5 24.93 8.72 -54.85
N ASP A 6 25.88 7.88 -54.46
CA ASP A 6 25.57 6.64 -53.73
C ASP A 6 25.85 6.66 -52.21
N ARG A 7 26.31 7.80 -51.67
CA ARG A 7 26.57 7.96 -50.22
C ARG A 7 25.39 8.56 -49.44
N LYS A 8 24.52 9.34 -50.09
CA LYS A 8 23.46 10.13 -49.42
C LYS A 8 22.21 9.30 -49.10
N SER A 9 21.88 8.34 -49.96
CA SER A 9 20.75 7.41 -49.80
C SER A 9 20.99 6.39 -48.67
N ARG A 10 22.23 5.97 -48.40
CA ARG A 10 22.55 5.12 -47.23
C ARG A 10 22.45 5.85 -45.88
N SER A 11 22.59 7.18 -45.85
CA SER A 11 22.59 7.98 -44.62
C SER A 11 21.19 8.33 -44.10
N LEU A 12 20.22 8.62 -44.99
CA LEU A 12 18.84 8.97 -44.57
C LEU A 12 18.03 7.73 -44.17
N PHE A 13 18.13 6.64 -44.95
CA PHE A 13 17.50 5.36 -44.59
C PHE A 13 18.17 4.72 -43.35
N GLY A 14 19.46 4.97 -43.13
CA GLY A 14 20.18 4.55 -41.92
C GLY A 14 19.70 5.26 -40.64
N LEU A 15 19.49 6.59 -40.69
CA LEU A 15 18.98 7.37 -39.54
C LEU A 15 17.56 6.97 -39.13
N VAL A 16 16.68 6.70 -40.10
CA VAL A 16 15.33 6.18 -39.83
C VAL A 16 15.38 4.78 -39.20
N GLY A 17 16.34 3.94 -39.61
CA GLY A 17 16.59 2.63 -39.01
C GLY A 17 17.11 2.66 -37.56
N ASP A 18 17.69 3.79 -37.12
CA ASP A 18 18.27 3.94 -35.78
C ASP A 18 17.31 4.59 -34.76
N VAL A 19 16.25 5.28 -35.19
CA VAL A 19 15.20 5.84 -34.30
C VAL A 19 14.67 4.82 -33.29
N PRO A 20 14.37 3.55 -33.65
CA PRO A 20 13.92 2.54 -32.69
C PRO A 20 14.97 2.23 -31.61
N LYS A 21 16.26 2.33 -31.92
CA LYS A 21 17.34 2.10 -30.95
C LYS A 21 17.44 3.27 -29.96
N LEU A 22 17.28 4.50 -30.44
CA LEU A 22 17.25 5.72 -29.61
C LEU A 22 16.06 5.70 -28.65
N VAL A 23 14.87 5.36 -29.14
CA VAL A 23 13.65 5.24 -28.29
C VAL A 23 13.82 4.14 -27.24
N LYS A 24 14.36 2.98 -27.62
CA LYS A 24 14.68 1.90 -26.66
C LYS A 24 15.70 2.35 -25.60
N GLY A 25 16.69 3.16 -25.98
CA GLY A 25 17.67 3.74 -25.07
C GLY A 25 17.04 4.68 -24.05
N LEU A 26 16.14 5.57 -24.51
CA LEU A 26 15.44 6.52 -23.64
C LEU A 26 14.54 5.81 -22.62
N VAL A 27 13.72 4.86 -23.11
CA VAL A 27 12.84 4.04 -22.25
C VAL A 27 13.67 3.25 -21.23
N LYS A 28 14.80 2.67 -21.64
CA LYS A 28 15.70 1.97 -20.71
C LYS A 28 16.27 2.92 -19.65
N GLY A 29 16.66 4.13 -20.04
CA GLY A 29 17.14 5.16 -19.11
C GLY A 29 16.10 5.57 -18.07
N GLU A 30 14.84 5.78 -18.49
CA GLU A 30 13.75 6.07 -17.56
C GLU A 30 13.48 4.91 -16.61
N ILE A 31 13.50 3.67 -17.10
CA ILE A 31 13.35 2.48 -16.26
C ILE A 31 14.49 2.36 -15.25
N ASP A 32 15.73 2.59 -15.67
CA ASP A 32 16.90 2.47 -14.80
C ASP A 32 16.93 3.60 -13.75
N LEU A 33 16.49 4.81 -14.12
CA LEU A 33 16.30 5.92 -13.19
C LEU A 33 15.18 5.61 -12.17
N LEU A 34 14.03 5.12 -12.65
CA LEU A 34 12.91 4.74 -11.78
C LEU A 34 13.32 3.64 -10.80
N LYS A 35 14.07 2.64 -11.26
CA LYS A 35 14.64 1.61 -10.40
C LYS A 35 15.57 2.19 -9.35
N ALA A 36 16.47 3.10 -9.73
CA ALA A 36 17.39 3.73 -8.79
C ALA A 36 16.63 4.52 -7.71
N GLU A 37 15.61 5.30 -8.10
CA GLU A 37 14.77 6.03 -7.16
C GLU A 37 13.95 5.08 -6.26
N MET A 38 13.38 4.01 -6.82
CA MET A 38 12.65 2.99 -6.06
C MET A 38 13.54 2.28 -5.03
N ILE A 39 14.77 1.92 -5.41
CA ILE A 39 15.73 1.29 -4.49
C ILE A 39 16.12 2.27 -3.37
N ALA A 40 16.36 3.54 -3.71
CA ALA A 40 16.66 4.57 -2.72
C ALA A 40 15.52 4.75 -1.72
N LYS A 41 14.26 4.85 -2.19
CA LYS A 41 13.09 4.92 -1.31
C LYS A 41 12.91 3.65 -0.51
N ALA A 42 13.03 2.48 -1.13
CA ALA A 42 12.89 1.19 -0.45
C ALA A 42 13.92 1.00 0.67
N LYS A 43 15.15 1.48 0.50
CA LYS A 43 16.18 1.44 1.56
C LYS A 43 15.79 2.28 2.77
N VAL A 44 15.29 3.50 2.53
CA VAL A 44 14.84 4.40 3.61
C VAL A 44 13.62 3.81 4.34
N PHE A 45 12.61 3.36 3.59
CA PHE A 45 11.45 2.70 4.17
C PHE A 45 11.81 1.40 4.89
N GLY A 46 12.73 0.61 4.34
CA GLY A 46 13.22 -0.62 4.95
C GLY A 46 13.94 -0.38 6.28
N LEU A 47 14.80 0.65 6.34
CA LEU A 47 15.44 1.06 7.58
C LEU A 47 14.42 1.55 8.61
N ALA A 48 13.48 2.41 8.19
CA ALA A 48 12.44 2.93 9.08
C ALA A 48 11.55 1.80 9.63
N ALA A 49 11.10 0.88 8.77
CA ALA A 49 10.33 -0.29 9.17
C ALA A 49 11.14 -1.19 10.12
N GLY A 50 12.42 -1.43 9.81
CA GLY A 50 13.31 -2.20 10.68
C GLY A 50 13.49 -1.57 12.07
N LEU A 51 13.71 -0.25 12.13
CA LEU A 51 13.81 0.48 13.39
C LEU A 51 12.49 0.46 14.18
N LEU A 52 11.35 0.58 13.52
CA LEU A 52 10.04 0.48 14.17
C LEU A 52 9.80 -0.91 14.76
N VAL A 53 10.13 -1.98 14.02
CA VAL A 53 10.05 -3.35 14.54
C VAL A 53 10.99 -3.52 15.73
N GLY A 54 12.23 -3.04 15.64
CA GLY A 54 13.19 -3.06 16.75
C GLY A 54 12.67 -2.31 17.98
N ALA A 55 12.11 -1.11 17.79
CA ALA A 55 11.51 -0.33 18.87
C ALA A 55 10.32 -1.06 19.51
N LEU A 56 9.44 -1.70 18.73
CA LEU A 56 8.34 -2.49 19.26
C LEU A 56 8.82 -3.68 20.11
N VAL A 57 9.90 -4.35 19.70
CA VAL A 57 10.52 -5.43 20.49
C VAL A 57 11.03 -4.88 21.83
N ILE A 58 11.74 -3.75 21.82
CA ILE A 58 12.24 -3.12 23.05
C ILE A 58 11.09 -2.70 23.97
N VAL A 59 10.03 -2.09 23.43
CA VAL A 59 8.84 -1.71 24.20
C VAL A 59 8.16 -2.94 24.80
N LEU A 60 8.09 -4.06 24.07
CA LEU A 60 7.53 -5.31 24.57
C LEU A 60 8.32 -5.83 25.80
N TYR A 61 9.66 -5.84 25.72
CA TYR A 61 10.49 -6.21 26.86
C TYR A 61 10.37 -5.22 28.03
N ALA A 62 10.32 -3.92 27.75
CA ALA A 62 10.14 -2.89 28.77
C ALA A 62 8.82 -3.06 29.53
N ILE A 63 7.73 -3.41 28.84
CA ILE A 63 6.46 -3.76 29.49
C ILE A 63 6.65 -4.94 30.44
N GLY A 64 7.36 -6.00 30.04
CA GLY A 64 7.65 -7.14 30.92
C GLY A 64 8.42 -6.75 32.19
N VAL A 65 9.43 -5.89 32.06
CA VAL A 65 10.19 -5.35 33.20
C VAL A 65 9.29 -4.52 34.12
N LEU A 66 8.46 -3.65 33.57
CA LEU A 66 7.53 -2.82 34.35
C LEU A 66 6.48 -3.66 35.08
N LEU A 67 5.94 -4.70 34.43
CA LEU A 67 5.02 -5.64 35.08
C LEU A 67 5.72 -6.38 36.23
N THR A 68 6.97 -6.81 36.03
CA THR A 68 7.76 -7.47 37.08
C THR A 68 8.00 -6.52 38.25
N ALA A 69 8.37 -5.27 37.98
CA ALA A 69 8.53 -4.23 39.00
C ALA A 69 7.22 -3.96 39.75
N ALA A 70 6.07 -3.94 39.06
CA ALA A 70 4.77 -3.78 39.69
C ALA A 70 4.42 -4.96 40.62
N VAL A 71 4.69 -6.21 40.20
CA VAL A 71 4.53 -7.39 41.06
C VAL A 71 5.42 -7.30 42.29
N MET A 72 6.71 -6.97 42.11
CA MET A 72 7.64 -6.85 43.23
C MET A 72 7.24 -5.71 44.19
N GLY A 73 6.75 -4.59 43.66
CA GLY A 73 6.22 -3.48 44.46
C GLY A 73 5.01 -3.91 45.30
N LEU A 74 4.03 -4.58 44.71
CA LEU A 74 2.89 -5.13 45.45
C LEU A 74 3.31 -6.21 46.44
N ALA A 75 4.33 -7.01 46.12
CA ALA A 75 4.84 -8.06 46.99
C ALA A 75 5.43 -7.52 48.31
N THR A 76 5.67 -6.21 48.42
CA THR A 76 6.09 -5.58 49.69
C THR A 76 4.96 -5.48 50.72
N VAL A 77 3.69 -5.54 50.28
CA VAL A 77 2.50 -5.40 51.15
C VAL A 77 1.61 -6.65 51.18
N MET A 78 1.85 -7.62 50.29
CA MET A 78 1.11 -8.89 50.23
C MET A 78 1.99 -10.02 49.68
N PRO A 79 1.60 -11.31 49.82
CA PRO A 79 2.37 -12.41 49.25
C PRO A 79 2.57 -12.28 47.73
N ALA A 80 3.78 -12.59 47.25
CA ALA A 80 4.15 -12.40 45.83
C ALA A 80 3.22 -13.12 44.85
N TRP A 81 2.70 -14.30 45.19
CA TRP A 81 1.76 -15.03 44.35
C TRP A 81 0.42 -14.29 44.21
N LEU A 82 -0.05 -13.62 45.27
CA LEU A 82 -1.29 -12.85 45.26
C LEU A 82 -1.12 -11.54 44.48
N ALA A 83 0.03 -10.88 44.64
CA ALA A 83 0.42 -9.71 43.85
C ALA A 83 0.41 -10.01 42.33
N ALA A 84 1.01 -11.14 41.94
CA ALA A 84 1.04 -11.60 40.55
C ALA A 84 -0.37 -11.89 40.01
N LEU A 85 -1.22 -12.58 40.78
CA LEU A 85 -2.61 -12.84 40.38
C LEU A 85 -3.42 -11.57 40.22
N LEU A 86 -3.29 -10.62 41.14
CA LEU A 86 -4.02 -9.34 41.08
C LEU A 86 -3.63 -8.55 39.83
N LEU A 87 -2.32 -8.44 39.55
CA LEU A 87 -1.85 -7.75 38.35
C LEU A 87 -2.28 -8.48 37.07
N ALA A 88 -2.30 -9.81 37.08
CA ALA A 88 -2.80 -10.60 35.95
C ALA A 88 -4.28 -10.33 35.66
N VAL A 89 -5.13 -10.23 36.69
CA VAL A 89 -6.54 -9.85 36.54
C VAL A 89 -6.68 -8.45 35.94
N VAL A 90 -5.90 -7.47 36.41
CA VAL A 90 -5.89 -6.11 35.84
C VAL A 90 -5.51 -6.14 34.35
N MET A 91 -4.46 -6.89 33.98
CA MET A 91 -4.04 -7.06 32.59
C MET A 91 -5.10 -7.72 31.72
N LEU A 92 -5.82 -8.73 32.22
CA LEU A 92 -6.90 -9.38 31.50
C LEU A 92 -8.06 -8.42 31.23
N ILE A 93 -8.41 -7.55 32.19
CA ILE A 93 -9.43 -6.51 32.00
C ILE A 93 -9.00 -5.54 30.89
N VAL A 94 -7.76 -5.04 30.94
CA VAL A 94 -7.22 -4.14 29.91
C VAL A 94 -7.22 -4.83 28.54
N ALA A 95 -6.78 -6.09 28.46
CA ALA A 95 -6.78 -6.88 27.23
C ALA A 95 -8.19 -7.08 26.68
N ALA A 96 -9.17 -7.38 27.53
CA ALA A 96 -10.57 -7.52 27.13
C ALA A 96 -11.13 -6.22 26.56
N VAL A 97 -10.86 -5.07 27.21
CA VAL A 97 -11.30 -3.75 26.73
C VAL A 97 -10.65 -3.40 25.39
N LEU A 98 -9.33 -3.54 25.28
CA LEU A 98 -8.60 -3.25 24.04
C LEU A 98 -9.03 -4.18 22.91
N GLY A 99 -9.15 -5.47 23.18
CA GLY A 99 -9.62 -6.47 22.22
C GLY A 99 -11.05 -6.18 21.75
N PHE A 100 -11.93 -5.79 22.66
CA PHE A 100 -13.31 -5.43 22.32
C PHE A 100 -13.41 -4.13 21.51
N VAL A 101 -12.64 -3.10 21.88
CA VAL A 101 -12.57 -1.84 21.11
C VAL A 101 -11.98 -2.11 19.73
N GLY A 102 -10.88 -2.86 19.65
CA GLY A 102 -10.26 -3.28 18.39
C GLY A 102 -11.24 -4.05 17.51
N TRP A 103 -11.96 -5.02 18.07
CA TRP A 103 -12.97 -5.80 17.36
C TRP A 103 -14.14 -4.94 16.86
N LYS A 104 -14.62 -3.99 17.68
CA LYS A 104 -15.65 -3.03 17.27
C LYS A 104 -15.17 -2.11 16.15
N ARG A 105 -13.92 -1.64 16.21
CA ARG A 105 -13.31 -0.81 15.16
C ARG A 105 -13.10 -1.61 13.88
N PHE A 106 -12.67 -2.86 13.98
CA PHE A 106 -12.54 -3.78 12.84
C PHE A 106 -13.90 -4.02 12.16
N LYS A 107 -14.95 -4.29 12.94
CA LYS A 107 -16.33 -4.47 12.44
C LYS A 107 -16.92 -3.20 11.81
N LYS A 108 -16.58 -2.01 12.32
CA LYS A 108 -17.11 -0.72 11.83
C LYS A 108 -16.27 -0.09 10.71
N GLY A 109 -14.98 -0.41 10.65
CA GLY A 109 -13.96 0.37 9.96
C GLY A 109 -13.25 -0.34 8.82
N LEU A 110 -13.67 -1.55 8.43
CA LEU A 110 -13.28 -2.11 7.13
C LEU A 110 -14.39 -1.84 6.09
N PRO A 111 -14.36 -0.70 5.37
CA PRO A 111 -14.88 -0.65 4.02
C PRO A 111 -13.86 -1.30 3.07
N LEU A 112 -13.52 -2.58 3.27
CA LEU A 112 -12.78 -3.35 2.24
C LEU A 112 -13.68 -3.80 1.08
N THR A 113 -14.97 -3.50 1.15
CA THR A 113 -15.77 -3.34 -0.05
C THR A 113 -15.94 -1.84 -0.27
N PRO A 114 -15.13 -1.20 -1.12
CA PRO A 114 -15.52 0.08 -1.69
C PRO A 114 -16.77 -0.23 -2.51
N LYS A 115 -17.96 -0.12 -1.89
CA LYS A 115 -19.24 -0.39 -2.55
C LYS A 115 -19.30 0.35 -3.88
N ARG A 116 -18.83 1.60 -3.89
CA ARG A 116 -18.74 2.43 -5.11
C ARG A 116 -17.82 1.87 -6.20
N THR A 117 -16.68 1.26 -5.86
CA THR A 117 -15.77 0.68 -6.86
C THR A 117 -16.28 -0.68 -7.36
N ILE A 118 -16.99 -1.44 -6.51
CA ILE A 118 -17.61 -2.70 -6.92
C ILE A 118 -18.84 -2.44 -7.78
N ASP A 119 -19.64 -1.42 -7.44
CA ASP A 119 -20.83 -1.05 -8.19
C ASP A 119 -20.45 -0.46 -9.56
N SER A 120 -19.42 0.40 -9.63
CA SER A 120 -18.91 0.89 -10.93
C SER A 120 -18.34 -0.22 -11.81
N VAL A 121 -17.60 -1.18 -11.23
CA VAL A 121 -17.08 -2.34 -11.98
C VAL A 121 -18.21 -3.28 -12.42
N LYS A 122 -19.27 -3.44 -11.62
CA LYS A 122 -20.46 -4.21 -12.02
C LYS A 122 -21.22 -3.53 -13.14
N ASP A 123 -21.39 -2.21 -13.07
CA ASP A 123 -22.05 -1.42 -14.12
C ASP A 123 -21.25 -1.46 -15.42
N ASP A 124 -19.92 -1.36 -15.34
CA ASP A 124 -19.02 -1.50 -16.50
C ASP A 124 -19.11 -2.91 -17.11
N ILE A 125 -19.15 -3.97 -16.28
CA ILE A 125 -19.31 -5.36 -16.74
C ILE A 125 -20.70 -5.57 -17.37
N ASN A 126 -21.76 -4.96 -16.82
CA ASN A 126 -23.11 -5.04 -17.36
C ASN A 126 -23.25 -4.28 -18.68
N ALA A 127 -22.57 -3.14 -18.83
CA ALA A 127 -22.50 -2.39 -20.08
C ALA A 127 -21.76 -3.19 -21.18
N VAL A 128 -20.65 -3.84 -20.83
CA VAL A 128 -19.88 -4.71 -21.75
C VAL A 128 -20.66 -6.00 -22.09
N LYS A 129 -21.46 -6.54 -21.16
CA LYS A 129 -22.36 -7.68 -21.41
C LYS A 129 -23.65 -7.29 -22.16
N GLY A 130 -23.85 -6.01 -22.51
CA GLY A 130 -24.98 -5.56 -23.30
C GLY A 130 -26.32 -5.53 -22.56
N LEU A 131 -26.31 -5.53 -21.22
CA LEU A 131 -27.51 -5.42 -20.38
C LEU A 131 -27.83 -3.97 -19.97
N GLY A 132 -27.11 -2.98 -20.53
CA GLY A 132 -27.31 -1.56 -20.25
C GLY A 132 -28.70 -1.08 -20.67
N ASN A 133 -29.46 -0.54 -19.71
CA ASN A 133 -30.75 0.08 -19.95
C ASN A 133 -30.57 1.27 -20.92
N LYS A 134 -31.34 1.27 -22.02
CA LYS A 134 -31.24 2.27 -23.10
C LYS A 134 -31.53 3.68 -22.55
N PRO A 135 -30.71 4.70 -22.86
CA PRO A 135 -31.00 6.07 -22.47
C PRO A 135 -32.34 6.52 -23.07
N GLY A 136 -33.14 7.16 -22.23
CA GLY A 136 -34.47 7.68 -22.54
C GLY A 136 -34.48 8.49 -23.82
N GLN A 137 -35.30 8.01 -24.74
CA GLN A 137 -35.74 8.68 -25.95
C GLN A 137 -36.77 9.74 -25.58
N HIS A 138 -36.37 10.99 -25.30
CA HIS A 138 -37.37 12.05 -25.08
C HIS A 138 -37.01 13.48 -25.52
N ASP A 139 -36.21 13.67 -26.56
CA ASP A 139 -35.77 15.03 -26.94
C ASP A 139 -35.84 15.28 -28.45
N ARG A 140 -36.82 14.68 -29.13
CA ARG A 140 -37.08 14.95 -30.57
C ARG A 140 -38.48 15.51 -30.83
N VAL A 141 -38.88 16.61 -30.19
CA VAL A 141 -39.87 17.51 -30.80
C VAL A 141 -39.62 18.92 -30.24
N GLY A 142 -39.26 19.88 -31.10
CA GLY A 142 -39.29 21.30 -30.73
C GLY A 142 -38.14 22.16 -31.28
N ARG A 143 -38.07 22.31 -32.61
CA ARG A 143 -37.67 23.57 -33.26
C ARG A 143 -38.44 23.70 -34.58
N PRO A 144 -38.62 24.90 -35.11
CA PRO A 144 -38.70 26.22 -34.46
C PRO A 144 -40.14 26.62 -34.12
#